data_AF-A0AA97FLS2-F1
#
_entry.id   AF-A0AA97FLS2-F1
#
_cell.length_a   1.000
_cell.length_b   1.000
_cell.length_c   1.000
_cell.angle_alpha   90.00
_cell.angle_beta   90.00
_cell.angle_gamma   90.00
#
_symmetry.space_group_name_H-M   'P 1'
#
loop_
_entity.id
_entity.type
_entity.pdbx_description
1 polymer ?
#
loop_
_entity_poly.entity_id
_entity_poly.type
_entity_poly.pdbx_seq_one_letter_code
_entity_poly.pdbx_strand_id
1 'polypeptide(L)'
;MTTTDYYFSTLSTWSYVGSRAFRILTKRYDVQVHHKPTNLLTLFEASGGLPAGQRPPQRQAWRKIEMARWSKKRGLPMNLDPAHWPVNPRLADGAVIVAIREQGEEAAGALADALMRAIWEEERNIAEPDVVVAIANENGLEGHRLVDAASHSDISDVIKQNTQDAIDRGLFGAPSYCLRDEFFWGQDRLDMLEDALKEQA
;
A
#
# COMPACT_ATOMS: atom_id res chain seq x y z
N MET A 1 -23.56 1.08 5.72
CA MET A 1 -22.23 0.45 5.81
C MET A 1 -21.21 1.55 5.59
N THR A 2 -20.25 1.69 6.51
CA THR A 2 -19.22 2.73 6.43
C THR A 2 -18.15 2.31 5.43
N THR A 3 -17.72 3.22 4.56
CA THR A 3 -16.71 2.94 3.52
C THR A 3 -15.50 3.86 3.68
N THR A 4 -14.31 3.36 3.35
CA THR A 4 -13.08 4.16 3.31
C THR A 4 -12.25 3.81 2.08
N ASP A 5 -11.67 4.82 1.43
CA ASP A 5 -10.69 4.61 0.37
C ASP A 5 -9.29 4.47 0.99
N TYR A 6 -8.54 3.47 0.55
CA TYR A 6 -7.17 3.23 1.00
C TYR A 6 -6.19 3.41 -0.16
N TYR A 7 -5.50 4.55 -0.18
CA TYR A 7 -4.48 4.87 -1.18
C TYR A 7 -3.10 4.40 -0.73
N PHE A 8 -2.48 3.53 -1.52
CA PHE A 8 -1.17 2.96 -1.21
C PHE A 8 -0.38 2.56 -2.45
N SER A 9 0.84 2.06 -2.22
CA SER A 9 1.61 1.29 -3.20
C SER A 9 2.36 0.19 -2.46
N THR A 10 2.50 -0.99 -3.08
CA THR A 10 3.26 -2.12 -2.52
C THR A 10 4.72 -1.79 -2.24
N LEU A 11 5.29 -0.79 -2.92
CA LEU A 11 6.64 -0.25 -2.63
C LEU A 11 6.73 0.51 -1.29
N SER A 12 5.60 0.99 -0.74
CA SER A 12 5.62 1.92 0.39
C SER A 12 5.88 1.21 1.72
N THR A 13 7.00 1.55 2.34
CA THR A 13 7.36 1.12 3.72
C THR A 13 6.28 1.47 4.73
N TRP A 14 5.74 2.67 4.64
CA TRP A 14 4.74 3.11 5.60
C TRP A 14 3.40 2.43 5.35
N SER A 15 3.12 2.00 4.12
CA SER A 15 1.93 1.18 3.83
C SER A 15 2.10 -0.21 4.44
N TYR A 16 3.29 -0.82 4.30
CA TYR A 16 3.61 -2.09 4.98
C TYR A 16 3.41 -1.98 6.50
N VAL A 17 4.03 -0.99 7.14
CA VAL A 17 3.90 -0.74 8.59
C VAL A 17 2.44 -0.51 8.98
N GLY A 18 1.67 0.20 8.15
CA GLY A 18 0.26 0.56 8.35
C GLY A 18 -0.73 -0.58 8.22
N SER A 19 -0.53 -1.41 7.21
CA SER A 19 -1.51 -2.32 6.60
C SER A 19 -2.24 -3.23 7.58
N ARG A 20 -1.49 -4.04 8.35
CA ARG A 20 -2.07 -4.97 9.33
C ARG A 20 -2.93 -4.27 10.38
N ALA A 21 -2.48 -3.13 10.91
CA ALA A 21 -3.23 -2.41 11.92
C ALA A 21 -4.50 -1.79 11.32
N PHE A 22 -4.40 -1.26 10.09
CA PHE A 22 -5.56 -0.74 9.36
C PHE A 22 -6.60 -1.83 9.11
N ARG A 23 -6.19 -3.03 8.68
CA ARG A 23 -7.10 -4.17 8.47
C ARG A 23 -7.76 -4.66 9.76
N ILE A 24 -7.03 -4.65 10.89
CA ILE A 24 -7.62 -4.96 12.21
C ILE A 24 -8.67 -3.90 12.57
N LEU A 25 -8.37 -2.62 12.34
CA LEU A 25 -9.27 -1.52 12.61
C LEU A 25 -10.55 -1.64 11.77
N THR A 26 -10.44 -1.80 10.47
CA THR A 26 -11.61 -1.87 9.58
C THR A 26 -12.48 -3.09 9.85
N LYS A 27 -11.89 -4.24 10.21
CA LYS A 27 -12.66 -5.41 10.66
C LYS A 27 -13.38 -5.18 11.99
N ARG A 28 -12.78 -4.44 12.93
CA ARG A 28 -13.40 -4.14 14.23
C ARG A 28 -14.65 -3.27 14.08
N TYR A 29 -14.65 -2.34 13.13
CA TYR A 29 -15.74 -1.38 12.91
C TYR A 29 -16.60 -1.69 11.68
N ASP A 30 -16.47 -2.88 11.09
CA ASP A 30 -17.21 -3.31 9.89
C ASP A 30 -17.15 -2.28 8.73
N VAL A 31 -15.94 -1.76 8.49
CA VAL A 31 -15.69 -0.76 7.44
C VAL A 31 -15.32 -1.46 6.14
N GLN A 32 -16.05 -1.13 5.07
CA GLN A 32 -15.69 -1.53 3.71
C GLN A 32 -14.48 -0.72 3.24
N VAL A 33 -13.42 -1.41 2.82
CA VAL A 33 -12.22 -0.77 2.28
C VAL A 33 -12.26 -0.83 0.76
N HIS A 34 -12.03 0.29 0.09
CA HIS A 34 -11.72 0.33 -1.34
C HIS A 34 -10.22 0.50 -1.52
N HIS A 35 -9.53 -0.56 -1.98
CA HIS A 35 -8.09 -0.50 -2.22
C HIS A 35 -7.80 0.31 -3.48
N LYS A 36 -6.96 1.32 -3.35
CA LYS A 36 -6.55 2.23 -4.43
C LYS A 36 -5.03 2.21 -4.58
N PRO A 37 -4.45 1.19 -5.24
CA PRO A 37 -3.04 1.23 -5.64
C PRO A 37 -2.77 2.46 -6.50
N THR A 38 -1.69 3.17 -6.19
CA THR A 38 -1.30 4.46 -6.79
C THR A 38 0.18 4.51 -7.11
N ASN A 39 0.55 5.34 -8.09
CA ASN A 39 1.95 5.62 -8.36
C ASN A 39 2.51 6.59 -7.30
N LEU A 40 3.29 6.04 -6.37
CA LEU A 40 3.86 6.80 -5.27
C LEU A 40 4.84 7.90 -5.71
N LEU A 41 5.57 7.69 -6.81
CA LEU A 41 6.52 8.69 -7.31
C LEU A 41 5.78 9.89 -7.90
N THR A 42 4.72 9.64 -8.67
CA THR A 42 3.84 10.70 -9.20
C THR A 42 3.14 11.47 -8.08
N LEU A 43 2.69 10.79 -7.01
CA LEU A 43 2.14 11.47 -5.83
C LEU A 43 3.14 12.41 -5.17
N PHE A 44 4.39 11.97 -5.00
CA PHE A 44 5.44 12.82 -4.45
C PHE A 44 5.71 14.02 -5.35
N GLU A 45 5.87 13.80 -6.65
CA GLU A 45 6.17 14.86 -7.62
C GLU A 45 5.10 15.95 -7.62
N ALA A 46 3.82 15.57 -7.61
CA ALA A 46 2.68 16.49 -7.60
C ALA A 46 2.69 17.48 -6.42
N SER A 47 3.28 17.10 -5.29
CA SER A 47 3.40 17.95 -4.10
C SER A 47 4.80 18.57 -3.92
N GLY A 48 5.70 18.44 -4.89
CA GLY A 48 7.11 18.83 -4.76
C GLY A 48 7.94 17.94 -3.82
N GLY A 49 7.43 16.76 -3.46
CA GLY A 49 8.12 15.74 -2.69
C GLY A 49 9.18 15.00 -3.51
N LEU A 50 10.25 14.58 -2.84
CA LEU A 50 11.30 13.77 -3.46
C LEU A 50 11.14 12.29 -3.13
N PRO A 51 11.50 11.38 -4.06
CA PRO A 51 11.72 9.97 -3.77
C PRO A 51 12.68 9.79 -2.59
N ALA A 52 12.47 8.75 -1.78
CA ALA A 52 13.18 8.60 -0.51
C ALA A 52 14.72 8.58 -0.64
N GLY A 53 15.27 7.95 -1.69
CA GLY A 53 16.72 7.92 -1.95
C GLY A 53 17.31 9.24 -2.45
N GLN A 54 16.48 10.19 -2.91
CA GLN A 54 16.91 11.52 -3.37
C GLN A 54 16.79 12.59 -2.28
N ARG A 55 16.23 12.25 -1.11
CA ARG A 55 16.11 13.17 0.03
C ARG A 55 17.47 13.43 0.67
N PRO A 56 17.66 14.55 1.39
CA PRO A 56 18.89 14.80 2.14
C PRO A 56 19.25 13.66 3.11
N PRO A 57 20.55 13.39 3.36
CA PRO A 57 21.00 12.29 4.22
C PRO A 57 20.34 12.25 5.61
N GLN A 58 20.05 13.42 6.19
CA GLN A 58 19.38 13.53 7.48
C GLN A 58 17.98 12.91 7.45
N ARG A 59 17.21 13.12 6.39
CA ARG A 59 15.86 12.53 6.23
C ARG A 59 15.95 11.02 5.95
N GLN A 60 16.96 10.57 5.21
CA GLN A 60 17.18 9.15 4.97
C GLN A 60 17.54 8.40 6.26
N ALA A 61 18.45 8.95 7.05
CA ALA A 61 18.83 8.41 8.36
C ALA A 61 17.63 8.40 9.33
N TRP A 62 16.88 9.51 9.40
CA TRP A 62 15.70 9.59 10.26
C TRP A 62 14.62 8.57 9.90
N ARG A 63 14.42 8.32 8.60
CA ARG A 63 13.50 7.29 8.12
C ARG A 63 13.86 5.91 8.70
N LYS A 64 15.15 5.52 8.71
CA LYS A 64 15.59 4.24 9.27
C LYS A 64 15.33 4.13 10.77
N ILE A 65 15.54 5.21 11.52
CA ILE A 65 15.24 5.27 12.96
C ILE A 65 13.73 5.04 13.19
N GLU A 66 12.87 5.72 12.43
CA GLU A 66 11.43 5.56 12.54
C GLU A 66 10.98 4.16 12.12
N MET A 67 11.56 3.59 11.06
CA MET A 67 11.30 2.21 10.65
C MET A 67 11.57 1.22 11.81
N ALA A 68 12.72 1.33 12.47
CA ALA A 68 13.05 0.47 13.62
C ALA A 68 12.06 0.64 14.78
N ARG A 69 11.68 1.89 15.10
CA ARG A 69 10.71 2.19 16.17
C ARG A 69 9.34 1.59 15.87
N TRP A 70 8.84 1.76 14.65
CA TRP A 70 7.52 1.29 14.26
C TRP A 70 7.45 -0.22 14.06
N SER A 71 8.50 -0.84 13.53
CA SER A 71 8.66 -2.30 13.52
C SER A 71 8.50 -2.86 14.93
N LYS A 72 9.25 -2.32 15.90
CA LYS A 72 9.15 -2.73 17.30
C LYS A 72 7.76 -2.46 17.90
N LYS A 73 7.21 -1.27 17.69
CA LYS A 73 5.90 -0.86 18.25
C LYS A 73 4.76 -1.76 17.75
N ARG A 74 4.81 -2.22 16.50
CA ARG A 74 3.75 -3.04 15.90
C ARG A 74 4.05 -4.55 15.90
N GLY A 75 5.21 -4.97 16.40
CA GLY A 75 5.63 -6.37 16.35
C GLY A 75 5.72 -6.89 14.91
N LEU A 76 6.20 -6.06 13.99
CA LEU A 76 6.35 -6.38 12.58
C LEU A 76 7.83 -6.64 12.26
N PRO A 77 8.22 -7.85 11.83
CA PRO A 77 9.55 -8.08 11.26
C PRO A 77 9.78 -7.12 10.08
N MET A 78 10.96 -6.51 10.02
CA MET A 78 11.30 -5.61 8.92
C MET A 78 12.81 -5.50 8.74
N ASN A 79 13.27 -5.74 7.51
CA ASN A 79 14.59 -5.40 7.04
C ASN A 79 14.64 -3.89 6.79
N LEU A 80 15.55 -3.20 7.47
CA LEU A 80 15.66 -1.73 7.36
C LEU A 80 16.34 -1.30 6.05
N ASP A 81 17.01 -2.24 5.38
CA ASP A 81 17.73 -2.09 4.13
C ASP A 81 17.46 -3.31 3.22
N PRO A 82 16.22 -3.47 2.71
CA PRO A 82 15.89 -4.65 1.93
C PRO A 82 16.57 -4.65 0.56
N ALA A 83 17.04 -5.83 0.12
CA ALA A 83 17.93 -6.02 -1.03
C ALA A 83 17.38 -5.45 -2.35
N HIS A 84 16.07 -5.44 -2.51
CA HIS A 84 15.42 -5.03 -3.76
C HIS A 84 14.81 -3.63 -3.70
N TRP A 85 14.91 -2.92 -2.57
CA TRP A 85 14.30 -1.59 -2.45
C TRP A 85 15.25 -0.47 -2.92
N PRO A 86 14.77 0.49 -3.73
CA PRO A 86 13.42 0.61 -4.27
C PRO A 86 13.19 -0.32 -5.48
N VAL A 87 12.07 -1.04 -5.46
CA VAL A 87 11.61 -1.93 -6.53
C VAL A 87 10.54 -1.24 -7.38
N ASN A 88 10.39 -1.62 -8.66
CA ASN A 88 9.27 -1.16 -9.47
C ASN A 88 7.98 -1.90 -9.06
N PRO A 89 6.96 -1.23 -8.49
CA PRO A 89 5.78 -1.90 -7.98
C PRO A 89 4.68 -2.09 -9.05
N ARG A 90 4.87 -1.63 -10.30
CA ARG A 90 3.79 -1.59 -11.32
C ARG A 90 3.08 -2.93 -11.44
N LEU A 91 3.84 -4.02 -11.58
CA LEU A 91 3.26 -5.35 -11.78
C LEU A 91 2.48 -5.83 -10.54
N ALA A 92 3.06 -5.65 -9.36
CA ALA A 92 2.46 -6.01 -8.09
C ALA A 92 1.19 -5.19 -7.77
N ASP A 93 1.26 -3.86 -7.93
CA ASP A 93 0.11 -2.96 -7.77
C ASP A 93 -1.00 -3.29 -8.80
N GLY A 94 -0.61 -3.69 -10.02
CA GLY A 94 -1.54 -4.16 -11.04
C GLY A 94 -2.20 -5.49 -10.67
N ALA A 95 -1.45 -6.46 -10.13
CA ALA A 95 -2.00 -7.73 -9.67
C ALA A 95 -3.02 -7.54 -8.54
N VAL A 96 -2.81 -6.55 -7.65
CA VAL A 96 -3.81 -6.15 -6.65
C VAL A 96 -5.08 -5.64 -7.32
N ILE A 97 -5.00 -4.79 -8.35
CA ILE A 97 -6.20 -4.30 -9.07
C ILE A 97 -6.95 -5.45 -9.73
N VAL A 98 -6.25 -6.40 -10.36
CA VAL A 98 -6.90 -7.59 -10.94
C VAL A 98 -7.59 -8.39 -9.84
N ALA A 99 -6.93 -8.57 -8.69
CA ALA A 99 -7.52 -9.28 -7.55
C ALA A 99 -8.80 -8.60 -7.03
N ILE A 100 -8.84 -7.25 -7.01
CA ILE A 100 -10.06 -6.50 -6.66
C ILE A 100 -11.19 -6.87 -7.62
N ARG A 101 -10.92 -6.89 -8.94
CA ARG A 101 -11.94 -7.14 -9.97
C ARG A 101 -12.47 -8.57 -9.96
N GLU A 102 -11.60 -9.54 -9.71
CA GLU A 102 -11.93 -10.96 -9.87
C GLU A 102 -12.28 -11.68 -8.57
N GLN A 103 -11.69 -11.28 -7.43
CA GLN A 103 -11.87 -11.93 -6.13
C GLN A 103 -12.36 -10.99 -5.02
N GLY A 104 -12.36 -9.68 -5.26
CA GLY A 104 -12.87 -8.67 -4.34
C GLY A 104 -11.84 -8.11 -3.36
N GLU A 105 -12.28 -7.11 -2.59
CA GLU A 105 -11.42 -6.27 -1.75
C GLU A 105 -10.67 -7.03 -0.64
N GLU A 106 -11.28 -8.07 -0.04
CA GLU A 106 -10.61 -8.84 1.02
C GLU A 106 -9.43 -9.65 0.49
N ALA A 107 -9.61 -10.32 -0.65
CA ALA A 107 -8.55 -11.07 -1.32
C ALA A 107 -7.43 -10.14 -1.81
N ALA A 108 -7.79 -9.01 -2.41
CA ALA A 108 -6.83 -8.01 -2.86
C ALA A 108 -6.03 -7.38 -1.72
N GLY A 109 -6.68 -7.08 -0.58
CA GLY A 109 -6.00 -6.58 0.62
C GLY A 109 -5.01 -7.59 1.20
N ALA A 110 -5.38 -8.87 1.25
CA ALA A 110 -4.48 -9.93 1.68
C ALA A 110 -3.27 -10.09 0.75
N LEU A 111 -3.49 -10.01 -0.57
CA LEU A 111 -2.42 -10.02 -1.57
C LEU A 111 -1.49 -8.81 -1.42
N ALA A 112 -2.04 -7.61 -1.22
CA ALA A 112 -1.26 -6.39 -1.00
C ALA A 112 -0.37 -6.50 0.26
N ASP A 113 -0.92 -7.01 1.36
CA ASP A 113 -0.16 -7.28 2.59
C ASP A 113 1.02 -8.23 2.32
N ALA A 114 0.77 -9.31 1.57
CA ALA A 114 1.79 -10.30 1.23
C ALA A 114 2.88 -9.74 0.31
N LEU A 115 2.53 -8.96 -0.71
CA LEU A 115 3.48 -8.30 -1.62
C LEU A 115 4.37 -7.29 -0.87
N MET A 116 3.80 -6.53 0.07
CA MET A 116 4.57 -5.64 0.92
C MET A 116 5.52 -6.42 1.84
N ARG A 117 5.03 -7.48 2.50
CA ARG A 117 5.86 -8.36 3.33
C ARG A 117 7.01 -8.98 2.55
N ALA A 118 6.76 -9.38 1.30
CA ALA A 118 7.76 -9.96 0.43
C ALA A 118 9.00 -9.04 0.25
N ILE A 119 8.79 -7.72 0.14
CA ILE A 119 9.89 -6.74 0.08
C ILE A 119 10.53 -6.56 1.46
N TRP A 120 9.71 -6.25 2.46
CA TRP A 120 10.19 -5.66 3.72
C TRP A 120 10.65 -6.69 4.74
N GLU A 121 10.30 -7.96 4.58
CA GLU A 121 10.65 -9.05 5.50
C GLU A 121 11.36 -10.19 4.77
N GLU A 122 10.88 -10.57 3.58
CA GLU A 122 11.31 -11.82 2.92
C GLU A 122 12.42 -11.62 1.87
N GLU A 123 12.88 -10.38 1.64
CA GLU A 123 13.92 -10.05 0.64
C GLU A 123 13.58 -10.54 -0.78
N ARG A 124 12.31 -10.50 -1.19
CA ARG A 124 11.85 -10.94 -2.51
C ARG A 124 11.67 -9.75 -3.46
N ASN A 125 11.99 -9.95 -4.75
CA ASN A 125 11.84 -8.93 -5.79
C ASN A 125 10.45 -8.98 -6.44
N ILE A 126 9.53 -8.11 -6.01
CA ILE A 126 8.16 -8.05 -6.57
C ILE A 126 8.07 -7.39 -7.96
N ALA A 127 9.20 -6.99 -8.57
CA ALA A 127 9.23 -6.64 -9.99
C ALA A 127 9.30 -7.87 -10.90
N GLU A 128 9.68 -9.04 -10.36
CA GLU A 128 9.77 -10.28 -11.14
C GLU A 128 8.40 -10.96 -11.25
N PRO A 129 7.92 -11.29 -12.45
CA PRO A 129 6.63 -11.96 -12.64
C PRO A 129 6.48 -13.24 -11.83
N ASP A 130 7.48 -14.12 -11.84
CA ASP A 130 7.43 -15.41 -11.14
C ASP A 130 7.33 -15.24 -9.62
N VAL A 131 7.91 -14.18 -9.07
CA VAL A 131 7.78 -13.85 -7.64
C VAL A 131 6.35 -13.43 -7.32
N VAL A 132 5.73 -12.58 -8.15
CA VAL A 132 4.34 -12.15 -7.97
C VAL A 132 3.37 -13.33 -8.14
N VAL A 133 3.62 -14.21 -9.11
CA VAL A 133 2.85 -15.46 -9.28
C VAL A 133 2.93 -16.32 -8.02
N ALA A 134 4.14 -16.55 -7.49
CA ALA A 134 4.33 -17.36 -6.29
C ALA A 134 3.59 -16.77 -5.07
N ILE A 135 3.73 -15.45 -4.83
CA ILE A 135 3.04 -14.76 -3.73
C ILE A 135 1.52 -14.88 -3.87
N ALA A 136 0.98 -14.70 -5.08
CA ALA A 136 -0.45 -14.84 -5.32
C ALA A 136 -0.94 -16.26 -5.04
N ASN A 137 -0.22 -17.28 -5.51
CA ASN A 137 -0.54 -18.68 -5.26
C ASN A 137 -0.49 -19.04 -3.77
N GLU A 138 0.51 -18.54 -3.04
CA GLU A 138 0.64 -18.67 -1.58
C GLU A 138 -0.56 -18.08 -0.81
N ASN A 139 -1.28 -17.12 -1.43
CA ASN A 139 -2.50 -16.51 -0.89
C ASN A 139 -3.78 -17.09 -1.50
N GLY A 140 -3.70 -18.23 -2.20
CA GLY A 140 -4.85 -18.95 -2.76
C GLY A 140 -5.47 -18.30 -3.99
N LEU A 141 -4.71 -17.47 -4.72
CA LEU A 141 -5.13 -16.82 -5.95
C LEU A 141 -4.46 -17.46 -7.17
N GLU A 142 -5.07 -17.33 -8.34
CA GLU A 142 -4.52 -17.81 -9.61
C GLU A 142 -3.41 -16.85 -10.11
N GLY A 143 -2.19 -17.01 -9.60
CA GLY A 143 -1.11 -16.05 -9.78
C GLY A 143 -0.74 -15.76 -11.23
N HIS A 144 -0.69 -16.78 -12.09
CA HIS A 144 -0.42 -16.59 -13.53
C HIS A 144 -1.49 -15.71 -14.19
N ARG A 145 -2.76 -15.94 -13.84
CA ARG A 145 -3.89 -15.14 -14.35
C ARG A 145 -3.81 -13.70 -13.89
N LEU A 146 -3.46 -13.47 -12.62
CA LEU A 146 -3.30 -12.11 -12.09
C LEU A 146 -2.17 -11.35 -12.80
N VAL A 147 -1.01 -12.00 -12.97
CA VAL A 147 0.18 -11.39 -13.58
C VAL A 147 -0.01 -11.12 -15.08
N ASP A 148 -0.65 -12.03 -15.80
CA ASP A 148 -1.00 -11.85 -17.21
C ASP A 148 -1.94 -10.65 -17.37
N ALA A 149 -3.04 -10.64 -16.62
CA ALA A 149 -4.00 -9.54 -16.67
C ALA A 149 -3.41 -8.20 -16.22
N ALA A 150 -2.54 -8.19 -15.21
CA ALA A 150 -1.87 -7.00 -14.70
C ALA A 150 -0.94 -6.33 -15.72
N SER A 151 -0.54 -7.06 -16.76
CA SER A 151 0.29 -6.54 -17.84
C SER A 151 -0.49 -5.68 -18.84
N HIS A 152 -1.82 -5.82 -18.89
CA HIS A 152 -2.68 -5.05 -19.79
C HIS A 152 -2.71 -3.54 -19.47
N SER A 153 -2.95 -2.74 -20.50
CA SER A 153 -2.93 -1.27 -20.40
C SER A 153 -4.06 -0.72 -19.55
N ASP A 154 -5.24 -1.37 -19.57
CA ASP A 154 -6.40 -0.94 -18.80
C ASP A 154 -6.15 -1.03 -17.28
N ILE A 155 -5.34 -1.99 -16.82
CA ILE A 155 -4.91 -2.06 -15.42
C ILE A 155 -3.98 -0.90 -15.07
N SER A 156 -3.05 -0.57 -15.96
CA SER A 156 -2.17 0.59 -15.77
C SER A 156 -2.96 1.90 -15.73
N ASP A 157 -4.02 2.00 -16.52
CA ASP A 157 -4.89 3.19 -16.54
C ASP A 157 -5.70 3.32 -15.25
N VAL A 158 -6.09 2.23 -14.59
CA VAL A 158 -6.67 2.30 -13.24
C VAL A 158 -5.68 2.86 -12.22
N ILE A 159 -4.40 2.45 -12.24
CA ILE A 159 -3.38 3.02 -11.34
C ILE A 159 -3.22 4.52 -11.59
N LYS A 160 -3.19 4.94 -12.87
CA LYS A 160 -3.11 6.37 -13.23
C LYS A 160 -4.33 7.13 -12.71
N GLN A 161 -5.54 6.58 -12.89
CA GLN A 161 -6.76 7.21 -12.40
C GLN A 161 -6.78 7.32 -10.88
N ASN A 162 -6.48 6.24 -10.14
CA ASN A 162 -6.37 6.28 -8.69
C ASN A 162 -5.36 7.34 -8.22
N THR A 163 -4.24 7.49 -8.96
CA THR A 163 -3.21 8.48 -8.66
C THR A 163 -3.71 9.89 -8.91
N GLN A 164 -4.41 10.13 -10.02
CA GLN A 164 -4.99 11.43 -10.32
C GLN A 164 -6.08 11.81 -9.32
N ASP A 165 -6.98 10.88 -8.99
CA ASP A 165 -8.02 11.08 -7.98
C ASP A 165 -7.41 11.47 -6.62
N ALA A 166 -6.30 10.83 -6.24
CA ALA A 166 -5.57 11.17 -5.02
C ALA A 166 -4.98 12.60 -5.09
N ILE A 167 -4.37 12.99 -6.21
CA ILE A 167 -3.81 14.34 -6.42
C ILE A 167 -4.90 15.41 -6.37
N ASP A 168 -6.02 15.18 -7.07
CA ASP A 168 -7.15 16.12 -7.13
C ASP A 168 -7.79 16.33 -5.76
N ARG A 169 -7.67 15.33 -4.89
CA ARG A 169 -8.09 15.36 -3.47
C ARG A 169 -7.01 15.91 -2.52
N GLY A 170 -5.85 16.31 -3.03
CA GLY A 170 -4.76 16.90 -2.25
C GLY A 170 -3.86 15.90 -1.51
N LEU A 171 -3.91 14.61 -1.86
CA LEU A 171 -3.01 13.60 -1.31
C LEU A 171 -1.63 13.71 -1.95
N PHE A 172 -0.60 13.48 -1.14
CA PHE A 172 0.80 13.63 -1.53
C PHE A 172 1.66 12.45 -1.07
N GLY A 173 1.06 11.36 -0.62
CA GLY A 173 1.79 10.19 -0.17
C GLY A 173 0.92 9.01 0.24
N ALA A 174 1.60 7.93 0.58
CA ALA A 174 1.01 6.67 1.02
C ALA A 174 1.63 6.21 2.35
N PRO A 175 0.87 5.53 3.23
CA PRO A 175 -0.55 5.23 3.09
C PRO A 175 -1.41 6.47 3.37
N SER A 176 -2.53 6.61 2.67
CA SER A 176 -3.56 7.60 3.01
C SER A 176 -4.91 6.90 3.08
N TYR A 177 -5.66 7.16 4.14
CA TYR A 177 -7.01 6.65 4.33
C TYR A 177 -7.98 7.82 4.16
N CYS A 178 -9.01 7.64 3.36
CA CYS A 178 -10.08 8.61 3.25
C CYS A 178 -11.38 8.05 3.78
N LEU A 179 -11.87 8.63 4.88
CA LEU A 179 -13.17 8.33 5.42
C LEU A 179 -14.14 9.43 4.96
N ARG A 180 -14.97 9.11 3.97
CA ARG A 180 -15.83 10.08 3.26
C ARG A 180 -14.99 11.15 2.55
N ASP A 181 -14.87 12.34 3.14
CA ASP A 181 -14.12 13.49 2.62
C ASP A 181 -12.95 13.90 3.53
N GLU A 182 -12.72 13.17 4.62
CA GLU A 182 -11.62 13.44 5.55
C GLU A 182 -10.43 12.52 5.28
N PHE A 183 -9.22 13.09 5.31
CA PHE A 183 -7.99 12.39 4.98
C PHE A 183 -7.08 12.16 6.20
N PHE A 184 -6.58 10.94 6.30
CA PHE A 184 -5.65 10.50 7.34
C PHE A 184 -4.38 9.97 6.65
N TRP A 185 -3.35 10.80 6.56
CA TRP A 185 -2.09 10.43 5.91
C TRP A 185 -1.07 9.87 6.91
N GLY A 186 -0.57 8.67 6.64
CA GLY A 186 0.47 8.01 7.41
C GLY A 186 -0.04 6.87 8.27
N GLN A 187 0.81 5.87 8.47
CA GLN A 187 0.48 4.71 9.32
C GLN A 187 0.17 5.11 10.77
N ASP A 188 0.65 6.26 11.22
CA ASP A 188 0.48 6.86 12.55
C ASP A 188 -0.76 7.74 12.68
N ARG A 189 -1.67 7.75 11.70
CA ARG A 189 -2.98 8.42 11.80
C ARG A 189 -4.15 7.45 12.05
N LEU A 190 -3.87 6.16 12.24
CA LEU A 190 -4.92 5.16 12.47
C LEU A 190 -5.71 5.39 13.77
N ASP A 191 -5.09 5.94 14.81
CA ASP A 191 -5.80 6.27 16.06
C ASP A 191 -6.81 7.41 15.81
N MET A 192 -6.45 8.41 15.02
CA MET A 192 -7.35 9.51 14.62
C MET A 192 -8.46 9.02 13.69
N LEU A 193 -8.14 8.11 12.76
CA LEU A 193 -9.14 7.45 11.93
C LEU A 193 -10.13 6.65 12.79
N GLU A 194 -9.64 5.95 13.82
CA GLU A 194 -10.49 5.22 14.77
C GLU A 194 -11.41 6.18 15.54
N ASP A 195 -10.92 7.33 15.98
CA ASP A 195 -11.74 8.34 16.64
C ASP A 195 -12.84 8.89 15.71
N ALA A 196 -12.50 9.18 14.45
CA ALA A 196 -13.47 9.60 13.44
C ALA A 196 -14.52 8.50 13.12
N LEU A 197 -14.17 7.22 13.23
CA LEU A 197 -15.12 6.11 13.11
C LEU A 197 -16.07 6.02 14.31
N LYS A 198 -15.60 6.28 15.54
CA LYS A 198 -16.43 6.25 16.76
C LYS A 198 -17.46 7.37 16.77
N GLU A 199 -17.12 8.57 16.29
CA GLU A 199 -18.06 9.69 16.19
C GLU A 199 -19.25 9.41 15.25
N GLN A 200 -19.16 8.35 14.44
CA GLN A 200 -20.18 7.94 13.48
C GLN A 200 -21.04 6.76 13.95
N ALA A 201 -20.69 6.13 15.08
CA ALA A 201 -21.42 5.02 15.68
C ALA A 201 -22.53 5.52 16.63
#